data_AF-A0A536T0S3-F1
#
_entry.id   AF-A0A536T0S3-F1
#
_cell.length_a   1.000
_cell.length_b   1.000
_cell.length_c   1.000
_cell.angle_alpha   90.00
_cell.angle_beta   90.00
_cell.angle_gamma   90.00
#
_symmetry.space_group_name_H-M   'P 1'
#
loop_
_entity.id
_entity.type
_entity.pdbx_description
1 polymer ?
#
loop_
_entity_poly.entity_id
_entity_poly.type
_entity_poly.pdbx_seq_one_letter_code
_entity_poly.pdbx_strand_id
1 'polypeptide(L)'
;MRLAGLEPLTIDDDSLFVNVGERTNVTGSRAFAKLVLGGDYAGAVEVARQQVQNGAQMIDVNMDEAMLDSKAAMVRFLHLIAGEPDIARVPVMIDSSKWAVIEAGLKCVQGKPVVNSISMKEGEAEFLRQAKLVRRYGAAAVVMAFDEKGQADTFERKVDICRRAYDLLTRGVGFPPEDIIFDPNIFAIATGIEEHNNYAVDFINAT
;
A
#
# COMPACT_ATOMS: atom_id res chain seq x y z
N MET A 1 5.20 1.13 15.15
CA MET A 1 4.24 0.31 14.37
C MET A 1 4.53 -1.18 14.56
N ARG A 2 3.51 -2.04 14.60
CA ARG A 2 3.69 -3.51 14.58
C ARG A 2 2.80 -4.14 13.53
N LEU A 3 3.42 -4.86 12.59
CA LEU A 3 2.79 -5.60 11.49
C LEU A 3 3.10 -7.10 11.64
N ALA A 4 2.46 -7.95 10.85
CA ALA A 4 2.78 -9.38 10.88
C ALA A 4 2.42 -10.09 9.57
N GLY A 5 3.31 -11.00 9.15
CA GLY A 5 2.94 -12.18 8.38
C GLY A 5 2.69 -13.34 9.35
N LEU A 6 3.39 -14.46 9.16
CA LEU A 6 3.56 -15.50 10.18
C LEU A 6 4.53 -15.08 11.29
N GLU A 7 5.46 -14.17 10.96
CA GLU A 7 6.39 -13.58 11.91
C GLU A 7 6.07 -12.09 12.11
N PRO A 8 6.33 -11.53 13.31
CA PRO A 8 6.10 -10.11 13.57
C PRO A 8 7.17 -9.25 12.89
N LEU A 9 6.74 -8.12 12.31
CA LEU A 9 7.61 -7.01 11.92
C LEU A 9 7.33 -5.84 12.86
N THR A 10 8.28 -5.52 13.73
CA THR A 10 8.21 -4.36 14.62
C THR A 10 9.05 -3.23 14.05
N ILE A 11 8.46 -2.05 13.93
CA ILE A 11 9.09 -0.84 13.42
C ILE A 11 9.01 0.20 14.55
N ASP A 12 10.18 0.58 15.06
CA ASP A 12 10.39 1.50 16.17
C ASP A 12 11.53 2.49 15.85
N ASP A 13 11.89 3.32 16.83
CA ASP A 13 12.89 4.38 16.65
C ASP A 13 14.31 3.85 16.41
N ASP A 14 14.59 2.58 16.74
CA ASP A 14 15.89 1.91 16.51
C ASP A 14 15.93 1.18 15.15
N SER A 15 14.79 1.10 14.46
CA SER A 15 14.68 0.41 13.18
C SER A 15 15.30 1.23 12.03
N LEU A 16 15.94 0.53 11.09
CA LEU A 16 16.36 1.12 9.81
C LEU A 16 15.19 1.22 8.83
N PHE A 17 15.46 1.73 7.63
CA PHE A 17 14.47 1.81 6.55
C PHE A 17 13.86 0.44 6.23
N VAL A 18 12.53 0.41 6.09
CA VAL A 18 11.76 -0.80 5.80
C VAL A 18 11.52 -0.89 4.29
N ASN A 19 12.09 -1.93 3.67
CA ASN A 19 11.93 -2.14 2.23
C ASN A 19 10.63 -2.90 1.94
N VAL A 20 9.76 -2.30 1.13
CA VAL A 20 8.54 -2.93 0.60
C VAL A 20 8.82 -3.39 -0.84
N GLY A 21 8.64 -4.67 -1.12
CA GLY A 21 8.86 -5.24 -2.45
C GLY A 21 7.75 -4.86 -3.45
N GLU A 22 8.10 -4.06 -4.47
CA GLU A 22 7.17 -3.51 -5.48
C GLU A 22 6.86 -4.42 -6.68
N ARG A 23 7.60 -5.51 -6.89
CA ARG A 23 7.61 -6.24 -8.17
C ARG A 23 6.38 -7.12 -8.38
N THR A 24 5.61 -7.37 -7.33
CA THR A 24 4.33 -8.11 -7.33
C THR A 24 3.15 -7.21 -7.71
N ASN A 25 3.38 -6.36 -8.71
CA ASN A 25 2.45 -5.35 -9.18
C ASN A 25 2.19 -5.52 -10.68
N VAL A 26 0.95 -5.82 -11.06
CA VAL A 26 0.58 -6.05 -12.48
C VAL A 26 0.77 -4.78 -13.32
N THR A 27 0.49 -3.60 -12.77
CA THR A 27 0.66 -2.34 -13.49
C THR A 27 2.13 -1.92 -13.57
N GLY A 28 2.90 -2.11 -12.50
CA GLY A 28 4.29 -1.66 -12.37
C GLY A 28 5.36 -2.61 -12.91
N SER A 29 5.07 -3.92 -13.02
CA SER A 29 6.06 -4.94 -13.40
C SER A 29 5.59 -5.75 -14.61
N ARG A 30 6.18 -5.46 -15.78
CA ARG A 30 5.91 -6.19 -17.04
C ARG A 30 6.11 -7.70 -16.91
N ALA A 31 7.11 -8.13 -16.14
CA ALA A 31 7.39 -9.55 -15.92
C ALA A 31 6.28 -10.21 -15.11
N PHE A 32 5.83 -9.56 -14.02
CA PHE A 32 4.75 -10.07 -13.19
C PHE A 32 3.41 -10.08 -13.93
N ALA A 33 3.11 -9.01 -14.67
CA ALA A 33 1.93 -8.91 -15.52
C ALA A 33 1.83 -10.08 -16.50
N LYS A 34 2.93 -10.42 -17.19
CA LYS A 34 2.98 -11.54 -18.14
C LYS A 34 2.65 -12.88 -17.46
N LEU A 35 3.14 -13.10 -16.25
CA LEU A 35 2.90 -14.33 -15.48
C LEU A 35 1.44 -14.42 -15.05
N VAL A 36 0.89 -13.36 -14.44
CA VAL A 36 -0.50 -13.34 -13.96
C VAL A 36 -1.49 -13.45 -15.12
N LEU A 37 -1.30 -12.67 -16.19
CA LEU A 37 -2.17 -12.70 -17.38
C LEU A 37 -2.04 -14.02 -18.15
N GLY A 38 -0.86 -14.65 -18.13
CA GLY A 38 -0.62 -15.98 -18.69
C GLY A 38 -1.12 -17.13 -17.82
N GLY A 39 -1.62 -16.86 -16.61
CA GLY A 39 -2.07 -17.86 -15.65
C GLY A 39 -0.94 -18.64 -14.96
N ASP A 40 0.31 -18.23 -15.13
CA ASP A 40 1.49 -18.81 -14.48
C ASP A 40 1.68 -18.23 -13.08
N TYR A 41 0.85 -18.69 -12.15
CA TYR A 41 0.94 -18.28 -10.75
C TYR A 41 2.13 -18.91 -10.02
N ALA A 42 2.70 -20.01 -10.53
CA ALA A 42 3.91 -20.59 -9.95
C ALA A 42 5.11 -19.64 -10.15
N GLY A 43 5.27 -19.12 -11.37
CA GLY A 43 6.25 -18.07 -11.64
C GLY A 43 5.95 -16.77 -10.88
N ALA A 44 4.69 -16.39 -10.73
CA ALA A 44 4.32 -15.19 -9.97
C ALA A 44 4.70 -15.29 -8.48
N VAL A 45 4.52 -16.48 -7.86
CA VAL A 45 4.94 -16.76 -6.48
C VAL A 45 6.47 -16.66 -6.34
N GLU A 46 7.22 -17.11 -7.35
CA GLU A 46 8.68 -16.97 -7.35
C GLU A 46 9.13 -15.50 -7.35
N VAL A 47 8.42 -14.59 -8.03
CA VAL A 47 8.70 -13.15 -7.94
C VAL A 47 8.57 -12.64 -6.51
N ALA A 48 7.53 -13.05 -5.78
CA ALA A 48 7.37 -12.68 -4.37
C ALA A 48 8.51 -13.25 -3.50
N ARG A 49 8.84 -14.53 -3.68
CA ARG A 49 9.94 -15.21 -2.96
C ARG A 49 11.28 -14.49 -3.15
N GLN A 50 11.61 -14.13 -4.39
CA GLN A 50 12.86 -13.42 -4.69
C GLN A 50 12.94 -12.06 -4.01
N GLN A 51 11.84 -11.34 -3.86
CA GLN A 51 11.87 -10.05 -3.14
C GLN A 51 12.21 -10.25 -1.67
N VAL A 52 11.59 -11.21 -1.00
CA VAL A 52 11.85 -11.51 0.41
C VAL A 52 13.28 -12.02 0.62
N GLN A 53 13.78 -12.88 -0.27
CA GLN A 53 15.17 -13.36 -0.22
C GLN A 53 16.20 -12.24 -0.46
N ASN A 54 15.84 -11.21 -1.23
CA ASN A 54 16.67 -10.05 -1.50
C ASN A 54 16.47 -8.90 -0.48
N GLY A 55 15.80 -9.16 0.65
CA GLY A 55 15.74 -8.24 1.78
C GLY A 55 14.45 -7.42 1.90
N ALA A 56 13.43 -7.67 1.08
CA ALA A 56 12.12 -7.07 1.31
C ALA A 56 11.54 -7.56 2.65
N GLN A 57 11.20 -6.61 3.52
CA GLN A 57 10.62 -6.87 4.84
C GLN A 57 9.09 -6.92 4.79
N MET A 58 8.51 -6.52 3.67
CA MET A 58 7.09 -6.56 3.34
C MET A 58 6.96 -6.68 1.82
N ILE A 59 5.86 -7.23 1.33
CA ILE A 59 5.58 -7.29 -0.11
C ILE A 59 4.32 -6.52 -0.46
N ASP A 60 4.38 -5.70 -1.50
CA ASP A 60 3.24 -5.02 -2.08
C ASP A 60 2.59 -5.88 -3.16
N VAL A 61 1.28 -6.11 -3.07
CA VAL A 61 0.55 -6.93 -4.04
C VAL A 61 -0.49 -6.06 -4.71
N ASN A 62 -0.31 -5.83 -6.01
CA ASN A 62 -1.25 -5.10 -6.85
C ASN A 62 -1.73 -5.96 -8.02
N MET A 63 -3.04 -6.12 -8.11
CA MET A 63 -3.74 -6.90 -9.16
C MET A 63 -4.70 -6.03 -9.99
N ASP A 64 -4.54 -4.72 -9.96
CA ASP A 64 -5.32 -3.81 -10.79
C ASP A 64 -4.84 -3.91 -12.25
N GLU A 65 -5.74 -4.35 -13.12
CA GLU A 65 -5.55 -4.44 -14.57
C GLU A 65 -6.94 -4.54 -15.21
N ALA A 66 -7.14 -3.90 -16.37
CA ALA A 66 -8.45 -3.84 -17.04
C ALA A 66 -8.91 -5.20 -17.55
N MET A 67 -7.97 -6.07 -17.94
CA MET A 67 -8.24 -7.41 -18.48
C MET A 67 -8.41 -8.49 -17.40
N LEU A 68 -8.26 -8.14 -16.13
CA LEU A 68 -8.24 -9.09 -15.01
C LEU A 68 -9.49 -8.93 -14.14
N ASP A 69 -10.02 -10.04 -13.62
CA ASP A 69 -10.81 -9.97 -12.40
C ASP A 69 -9.85 -9.71 -11.22
N SER A 70 -9.56 -8.43 -10.95
CA SER A 70 -8.63 -7.99 -9.92
C SER A 70 -8.95 -8.57 -8.54
N LYS A 71 -10.23 -8.74 -8.23
CA LYS A 71 -10.66 -9.30 -6.94
C LYS A 71 -10.31 -10.78 -6.86
N ALA A 72 -10.66 -11.56 -7.88
CA ALA A 72 -10.34 -12.99 -7.91
C ALA A 72 -8.83 -13.24 -7.95
N ALA A 73 -8.08 -12.43 -8.71
CA ALA A 73 -6.63 -12.53 -8.80
C ALA A 73 -5.93 -12.19 -7.48
N MET A 74 -6.37 -11.14 -6.79
CA MET A 74 -5.89 -10.78 -5.44
C MET A 74 -6.08 -11.95 -4.47
N VAL A 75 -7.30 -12.47 -4.36
CA VAL A 75 -7.62 -13.61 -3.48
C VAL A 75 -6.77 -14.83 -3.83
N ARG A 76 -6.67 -15.17 -5.12
CA ARG A 76 -5.89 -16.32 -5.58
C ARG A 76 -4.42 -16.18 -5.23
N PHE A 77 -3.82 -15.04 -5.52
CA PHE A 77 -2.39 -14.82 -5.26
C PHE A 77 -2.08 -14.81 -3.78
N LEU A 78 -2.89 -14.12 -2.96
CA LEU A 78 -2.73 -14.08 -1.51
C LEU A 78 -2.83 -15.48 -0.87
N HIS A 79 -3.77 -16.32 -1.32
CA HIS A 79 -3.84 -17.71 -0.84
C HIS A 79 -2.59 -18.53 -1.22
N LEU A 80 -2.03 -18.32 -2.41
CA LEU A 80 -0.84 -19.05 -2.85
C LEU A 80 0.40 -18.66 -2.02
N ILE A 81 0.65 -17.36 -1.83
CA ILE A 81 1.80 -16.91 -1.03
C ILE A 81 1.64 -17.25 0.46
N ALA A 82 0.41 -17.39 0.97
CA ALA A 82 0.17 -17.86 2.33
C ALA A 82 0.57 -19.33 2.54
N GLY A 83 0.60 -20.13 1.47
CA GLY A 83 1.07 -21.52 1.49
C GLY A 83 2.61 -21.66 1.45
N GLU A 84 3.34 -20.56 1.28
CA GLU A 84 4.79 -20.54 1.11
C GLU A 84 5.44 -19.89 2.33
N PRO A 85 5.98 -20.65 3.30
CA PRO A 85 6.48 -20.10 4.57
C PRO A 85 7.52 -18.98 4.42
N ASP A 86 8.41 -19.11 3.43
CA ASP A 86 9.45 -18.10 3.13
C ASP A 86 8.86 -16.74 2.76
N ILE A 87 7.66 -16.72 2.18
CA ILE A 87 6.94 -15.51 1.77
C ILE A 87 6.00 -15.09 2.90
N ALA A 88 5.21 -16.02 3.43
CA ALA A 88 4.18 -15.78 4.42
C ALA A 88 4.74 -15.21 5.73
N ARG A 89 6.03 -15.37 6.02
CA ARG A 89 6.67 -14.77 7.21
C ARG A 89 6.61 -13.24 7.25
N VAL A 90 6.65 -12.55 6.09
CA VAL A 90 6.60 -11.09 6.04
C VAL A 90 5.15 -10.58 5.88
N PRO A 91 4.83 -9.36 6.36
CA PRO A 91 3.52 -8.75 6.12
C PRO A 91 3.28 -8.48 4.63
N VAL A 92 1.99 -8.32 4.28
CA VAL A 92 1.56 -7.96 2.93
C VAL A 92 0.94 -6.56 2.94
N MET A 93 1.35 -5.74 1.98
CA MET A 93 0.68 -4.50 1.60
C MET A 93 -0.30 -4.82 0.46
N ILE A 94 -1.60 -4.64 0.70
CA ILE A 94 -2.67 -4.92 -0.25
C ILE A 94 -2.91 -3.66 -1.06
N ASP A 95 -2.45 -3.65 -2.31
CA ASP A 95 -2.50 -2.48 -3.20
C ASP A 95 -3.62 -2.59 -4.24
N SER A 96 -4.56 -1.65 -4.18
CA SER A 96 -5.57 -1.45 -5.23
C SER A 96 -6.25 -0.09 -5.11
N SER A 97 -6.61 0.47 -6.27
CA SER A 97 -7.49 1.63 -6.38
C SER A 97 -8.96 1.32 -6.07
N LYS A 98 -9.34 0.04 -5.93
CA LYS A 98 -10.72 -0.42 -5.73
C LYS A 98 -10.88 -1.00 -4.33
N TRP A 99 -11.71 -0.36 -3.50
CA TRP A 99 -12.00 -0.84 -2.14
C TRP A 99 -12.46 -2.31 -2.09
N ALA A 100 -13.24 -2.76 -3.08
CA ALA A 100 -13.72 -4.14 -3.14
C ALA A 100 -12.60 -5.19 -3.30
N VAL A 101 -11.46 -4.81 -3.89
CA VAL A 101 -10.26 -5.65 -4.02
C VAL A 101 -9.47 -5.65 -2.71
N ILE A 102 -9.25 -4.45 -2.12
CA ILE A 102 -8.64 -4.30 -0.79
C ILE A 102 -9.37 -5.18 0.23
N GLU A 103 -10.68 -5.04 0.33
CA GLU A 103 -11.48 -5.77 1.32
C GLU A 103 -11.48 -7.29 1.06
N ALA A 104 -11.38 -7.72 -0.20
CA ALA A 104 -11.21 -9.14 -0.51
C ALA A 104 -9.84 -9.65 -0.01
N GLY A 105 -8.77 -8.86 -0.20
CA GLY A 105 -7.45 -9.19 0.31
C GLY A 105 -7.40 -9.24 1.84
N LEU A 106 -8.03 -8.27 2.52
CA LEU A 106 -8.09 -8.23 3.99
C LEU A 106 -8.77 -9.48 4.59
N LYS A 107 -9.72 -10.09 3.87
CA LYS A 107 -10.38 -11.33 4.29
C LYS A 107 -9.51 -12.59 4.11
N CYS A 108 -8.41 -12.49 3.37
CA CYS A 108 -7.51 -13.60 3.04
C CYS A 108 -6.24 -13.65 3.88
N VAL A 109 -5.83 -12.52 4.47
CA VAL A 109 -4.57 -12.42 5.22
C VAL A 109 -4.78 -12.73 6.70
N GLN A 110 -3.95 -13.62 7.26
CA GLN A 110 -4.02 -14.03 8.68
C GLN A 110 -3.26 -13.07 9.62
N GLY A 111 -2.17 -12.45 9.14
CA GLY A 111 -1.35 -11.51 9.91
C GLY A 111 -1.96 -10.10 9.97
N LYS A 112 -1.14 -9.10 10.31
CA LYS A 112 -1.54 -7.68 10.27
C LYS A 112 -0.99 -7.03 8.99
N PRO A 113 -1.83 -6.87 7.94
CA PRO A 113 -1.41 -6.28 6.67
C PRO A 113 -1.42 -4.75 6.72
N VAL A 114 -0.96 -4.16 5.62
CA VAL A 114 -1.13 -2.74 5.31
C VAL A 114 -2.11 -2.58 4.15
N VAL A 115 -3.05 -1.66 4.24
CA VAL A 115 -3.89 -1.24 3.12
C VAL A 115 -3.19 -0.15 2.32
N ASN A 116 -3.00 -0.37 1.02
CA ASN A 116 -2.50 0.62 0.07
C ASN A 116 -3.58 0.89 -0.99
N SER A 117 -4.37 1.95 -0.87
CA SER A 117 -4.36 2.99 0.15
C SER A 117 -5.77 3.55 0.35
N ILE A 118 -5.92 4.46 1.32
CA ILE A 118 -7.13 5.27 1.48
C ILE A 118 -6.78 6.75 1.28
N SER A 119 -7.75 7.56 0.87
CA SER A 119 -7.57 9.02 0.68
C SER A 119 -8.89 9.77 0.77
N MET A 120 -8.83 11.11 0.71
CA MET A 120 -10.02 11.97 0.69
C MET A 120 -10.46 12.32 -0.74
N LYS A 121 -9.98 11.61 -1.77
CA LYS A 121 -10.37 11.80 -3.18
C LYS A 121 -11.89 11.77 -3.40
N GLU A 122 -12.57 10.82 -2.75
CA GLU A 122 -14.04 10.64 -2.83
C GLU A 122 -14.77 11.37 -1.70
N GLY A 123 -14.07 12.26 -0.99
CA GLY A 123 -14.57 13.01 0.14
C GLY A 123 -14.39 12.33 1.49
N GLU A 124 -14.57 13.11 2.53
CA GLU A 124 -14.35 12.73 3.92
C GLU A 124 -15.22 11.55 4.40
N ALA A 125 -16.48 11.49 3.97
CA ALA A 125 -17.40 10.44 4.39
C ALA A 125 -16.93 9.04 3.96
N GLU A 126 -16.43 8.94 2.73
CA GLU A 126 -15.90 7.69 2.18
C GLU A 126 -14.55 7.33 2.82
N PHE A 127 -13.67 8.31 3.00
CA PHE A 127 -12.41 8.14 3.73
C PHE A 127 -12.63 7.57 5.14
N LEU A 128 -13.56 8.14 5.91
CA LEU A 128 -13.90 7.67 7.26
C LEU A 128 -14.58 6.29 7.24
N ARG A 129 -15.38 5.98 6.21
CA ARG A 129 -15.99 4.65 6.04
C ARG A 129 -14.91 3.59 5.85
N GLN A 130 -13.97 3.84 4.94
CA GLN A 130 -12.85 2.95 4.66
C GLN A 130 -11.95 2.80 5.90
N ALA A 131 -11.57 3.90 6.55
CA ALA A 131 -10.76 3.87 7.77
C ALA A 131 -11.39 3.04 8.91
N LYS A 132 -12.72 3.15 9.11
CA LYS A 132 -13.45 2.31 10.08
C LYS A 132 -13.35 0.83 9.74
N LEU A 133 -13.40 0.48 8.46
CA LEU A 133 -13.25 -0.90 8.02
C LEU A 133 -11.81 -1.39 8.16
N VAL A 134 -10.81 -0.61 7.74
CA VAL A 134 -9.40 -0.97 7.94
C VAL A 134 -9.12 -1.26 9.43
N ARG A 135 -9.57 -0.37 10.32
CA ARG A 135 -9.46 -0.57 11.78
C ARG A 135 -10.19 -1.82 12.26
N ARG A 136 -11.39 -2.11 11.73
CA ARG A 136 -12.15 -3.32 12.06
C ARG A 136 -11.42 -4.61 11.65
N TYR A 137 -10.71 -4.59 10.51
CA TYR A 137 -9.86 -5.70 10.08
C TYR A 137 -8.52 -5.76 10.83
N GLY A 138 -8.19 -4.76 11.64
CA GLY A 138 -6.94 -4.71 12.41
C GLY A 138 -5.70 -4.43 11.55
N ALA A 139 -5.88 -3.83 10.37
CA ALA A 139 -4.79 -3.49 9.45
C ALA A 139 -4.25 -2.07 9.68
N ALA A 140 -3.02 -1.82 9.26
CA ALA A 140 -2.49 -0.47 9.09
C ALA A 140 -2.95 0.12 7.74
N ALA A 141 -2.80 1.43 7.54
CA ALA A 141 -3.19 2.10 6.30
C ALA A 141 -2.12 3.05 5.79
N VAL A 142 -1.83 2.96 4.49
CA VAL A 142 -1.28 4.07 3.72
C VAL A 142 -2.39 5.09 3.47
N VAL A 143 -2.09 6.35 3.75
CA VAL A 143 -2.96 7.51 3.53
C VAL A 143 -2.29 8.41 2.51
N MET A 144 -2.83 8.43 1.31
CA MET A 144 -2.29 9.27 0.22
C MET A 144 -2.59 10.74 0.48
N ALA A 145 -1.66 11.62 0.13
CA ALA A 145 -1.89 13.05 0.05
C ALA A 145 -2.74 13.40 -1.20
N PHE A 146 -4.00 12.97 -1.20
CA PHE A 146 -5.01 13.19 -2.23
C PHE A 146 -6.34 13.54 -1.55
N ASP A 147 -6.89 14.72 -1.87
CA ASP A 147 -8.18 15.18 -1.38
C ASP A 147 -9.18 15.50 -2.52
N GLU A 148 -10.31 16.11 -2.18
CA GLU A 148 -11.37 16.48 -3.12
C GLU A 148 -10.89 17.45 -4.23
N LYS A 149 -9.73 18.09 -4.04
CA LYS A 149 -9.12 19.03 -4.99
C LYS A 149 -8.02 18.39 -5.84
N GLY A 150 -7.71 17.11 -5.65
CA GLY A 150 -6.68 16.40 -6.40
C GLY A 150 -5.48 15.96 -5.57
N GLN A 151 -4.44 15.52 -6.26
CA GLN A 151 -3.17 15.10 -5.66
C GLN A 151 -2.38 16.31 -5.15
N ALA A 152 -1.70 16.16 -4.02
CA ALA A 152 -0.79 17.17 -3.49
C ALA A 152 0.58 17.11 -4.18
N ASP A 153 0.85 18.13 -4.98
CA ASP A 153 2.08 18.36 -5.71
C ASP A 153 3.08 19.26 -4.97
N THR A 154 2.62 20.27 -4.22
CA THR A 154 3.49 21.17 -3.41
C THR A 154 3.66 20.72 -1.96
N PHE A 155 4.74 21.16 -1.31
CA PHE A 155 4.99 20.93 0.12
C PHE A 155 3.79 21.30 1.01
N GLU A 156 3.22 22.49 0.84
CA GLU A 156 2.10 22.97 1.68
C GLU A 156 0.88 22.07 1.54
N ARG A 157 0.55 21.70 0.29
CA ARG A 157 -0.57 20.79 0.03
C ARG A 157 -0.35 19.41 0.64
N LYS A 158 0.87 18.87 0.57
CA LYS A 158 1.20 17.57 1.17
C LYS A 158 0.96 17.60 2.68
N VAL A 159 1.49 18.62 3.36
CA VAL A 159 1.33 18.78 4.81
C VAL A 159 -0.11 19.01 5.22
N ASP A 160 -0.85 19.86 4.52
CA ASP A 160 -2.24 20.20 4.85
C ASP A 160 -3.17 18.98 4.75
N ILE A 161 -3.03 18.18 3.70
CA ILE A 161 -3.84 16.96 3.51
C ILE A 161 -3.49 15.92 4.58
N CYS A 162 -2.21 15.66 4.82
CA CYS A 162 -1.78 14.69 5.84
C CYS A 162 -2.23 15.11 7.25
N ARG A 163 -2.13 16.41 7.59
CA ARG A 163 -2.59 16.93 8.89
C ARG A 163 -4.12 16.77 9.04
N ARG A 164 -4.90 17.14 8.02
CA ARG A 164 -6.36 16.94 8.03
C ARG A 164 -6.71 15.48 8.21
N ALA A 165 -6.07 14.59 7.45
CA ALA A 165 -6.30 13.16 7.54
C ALA A 165 -5.94 12.60 8.93
N TYR A 166 -4.84 13.05 9.54
CA TYR A 166 -4.45 12.65 10.89
C TYR A 166 -5.52 13.00 11.92
N ASP A 167 -6.02 14.24 11.91
CA ASP A 167 -7.06 14.68 12.85
C ASP A 167 -8.37 13.88 12.66
N LEU A 168 -8.77 13.65 11.41
CA LEU A 168 -9.96 12.85 11.08
C LEU A 168 -9.84 11.39 11.55
N LEU A 169 -8.68 10.76 11.33
CA LEU A 169 -8.45 9.37 11.70
C LEU A 169 -8.37 9.20 13.22
N THR A 170 -7.56 10.02 13.88
CA THR A 170 -7.28 9.87 15.32
C THR A 170 -8.46 10.33 16.17
N ARG A 171 -9.06 11.50 15.87
CA ARG A 171 -10.17 12.05 16.66
C ARG A 171 -11.54 11.54 16.22
N GLY A 172 -11.70 11.25 14.92
CA GLY A 172 -12.98 10.81 14.36
C GLY A 172 -13.21 9.30 14.44
N VAL A 173 -12.20 8.48 14.14
CA VAL A 173 -12.32 7.00 14.08
C VAL A 173 -11.64 6.32 15.28
N GLY A 174 -10.78 7.01 16.02
CA GLY A 174 -9.91 6.39 17.01
C GLY A 174 -8.91 5.43 16.36
N PHE A 175 -8.44 5.77 15.15
CA PHE A 175 -7.41 5.02 14.45
C PHE A 175 -6.08 5.19 15.18
N PRO A 176 -5.34 4.11 15.50
CA PRO A 176 -4.04 4.24 16.17
C PRO A 176 -3.05 5.02 15.29
N PRO A 177 -2.44 6.10 15.80
CA PRO A 177 -1.52 6.91 15.00
C PRO A 177 -0.31 6.11 14.51
N GLU A 178 0.16 5.13 15.29
CA GLU A 178 1.26 4.24 14.92
C GLU A 178 0.94 3.25 13.79
N ASP A 179 -0.31 3.20 13.33
CA ASP A 179 -0.80 2.38 12.21
C ASP A 179 -1.11 3.21 10.95
N ILE A 180 -0.80 4.51 10.97
CA ILE A 180 -0.96 5.42 9.85
C ILE A 180 0.39 5.61 9.15
N ILE A 181 0.44 5.32 7.85
CA ILE A 181 1.59 5.61 6.97
C ILE A 181 1.14 6.73 6.03
N PHE A 182 1.74 7.92 6.13
CA PHE A 182 1.46 8.95 5.14
C PHE A 182 2.30 8.73 3.89
N ASP A 183 1.67 8.85 2.73
CA ASP A 183 2.35 8.95 1.44
C ASP A 183 2.14 10.36 0.87
N PRO A 184 3.14 11.25 1.00
CA PRO A 184 3.11 12.59 0.41
C PRO A 184 3.18 12.63 -1.12
N ASN A 185 3.08 11.51 -1.84
CA ASN A 185 3.25 11.33 -3.27
C ASN A 185 4.67 11.62 -3.78
N ILE A 186 5.40 10.56 -4.14
CA ILE A 186 6.64 10.67 -4.93
C ILE A 186 6.28 10.78 -6.41
N PHE A 187 6.61 11.92 -7.03
CA PHE A 187 6.39 12.15 -8.46
C PHE A 187 7.66 12.06 -9.29
N ALA A 188 7.48 11.81 -10.59
CA ALA A 188 8.57 11.84 -11.55
C ALA A 188 9.14 13.27 -11.69
N ILE A 189 10.47 13.37 -11.62
CA ILE A 189 11.24 14.58 -11.91
C ILE A 189 11.96 14.43 -13.26
N ALA A 190 12.63 15.49 -13.73
CA ALA A 190 13.35 15.49 -15.01
C ALA A 190 12.45 15.13 -16.23
N THR A 191 11.19 15.56 -16.18
CA THR A 191 10.18 15.28 -17.20
C THR A 191 10.23 16.24 -18.40
N GLY A 192 11.02 17.31 -18.32
CA GLY A 192 11.05 18.41 -19.30
C GLY A 192 10.02 19.51 -19.03
N ILE A 193 9.27 19.42 -17.93
CA ILE A 193 8.27 20.41 -17.48
C ILE A 193 8.84 21.11 -16.24
N GLU A 194 8.91 22.44 -16.24
CA GLU A 194 9.59 23.23 -15.21
C GLU A 194 8.90 23.10 -13.84
N GLU A 195 7.57 23.03 -13.84
CA GLU A 195 6.72 22.85 -12.67
C GLU A 195 7.04 21.56 -11.90
N HIS A 196 7.65 20.56 -12.54
CA HIS A 196 7.97 19.27 -11.92
C HIS A 196 9.35 19.24 -11.24
N ASN A 197 10.16 20.31 -11.39
CA ASN A 197 11.53 20.33 -10.88
C ASN A 197 11.62 20.19 -9.36
N ASN A 198 10.62 20.69 -8.64
CA ASN A 198 10.66 20.76 -7.18
C ASN A 198 10.02 19.56 -6.47
N TYR A 199 9.39 18.63 -7.19
CA TYR A 199 8.60 17.56 -6.58
C TYR A 199 9.37 16.68 -5.58
N ALA A 200 10.64 16.39 -5.84
CA ALA A 200 11.46 15.62 -4.90
C ALA A 200 11.79 16.41 -3.61
N VAL A 201 12.03 17.72 -3.74
CA VAL A 201 12.29 18.62 -2.60
C VAL A 201 11.01 18.78 -1.77
N ASP A 202 9.87 18.95 -2.44
CA ASP A 202 8.55 19.04 -1.79
C ASP A 202 8.19 17.77 -1.03
N PHE A 203 8.52 16.59 -1.57
CA PHE A 203 8.35 15.32 -0.87
C PHE A 203 9.22 15.26 0.39
N ILE A 204 10.54 15.49 0.26
CA ILE A 204 11.48 15.41 1.39
C ILE A 204 11.10 16.37 2.50
N ASN A 205 10.75 17.62 2.18
CA ASN A 205 10.36 18.62 3.18
C ASN A 205 9.08 18.24 3.93
N ALA A 206 8.20 17.43 3.32
CA ALA A 206 6.93 16.99 3.90
C ALA A 206 7.03 15.74 4.79
N THR A 207 8.20 15.09 4.86
CA THR A 207 8.51 13.89 5.67
C THR A 207 9.42 14.21 6.85
#